data_AF-A0AAU6CMW9-F1
#
_entry.id   AF-A0AAU6CMW9-F1
#
_cell.length_a   1.000
_cell.length_b   1.000
_cell.length_c   1.000
_cell.angle_alpha   90.00
_cell.angle_beta   90.00
_cell.angle_gamma   90.00
#
_symmetry.space_group_name_H-M   'P 1'
#
loop_
_entity.id
_entity.type
_entity.pdbx_description
1 polymer ?
#
loop_
_entity_poly.entity_id
_entity_poly.type
_entity_poly.pdbx_seq_one_letter_code
_entity_poly.pdbx_strand_id
1 'polypeptide(L)'
;MGIPKDPFEDSCTLAYQEWQQRLSDSLELDFSPHDPGEDAQTWLRAVHRENGDLPVDHLAPLVLARRAHIATAVTAAVRGAFVADGHHDLDVPVVLQPPSPTAAMGTVQVGNQEIQGIDTQDIAVQAGDGFQTHLADVRAEIWPVCPTHDNGAHPRVVSGAAVWQCPATGHVLSPIHPAPPADAPAGG
;
A
#
# COMPACT_ATOMS: atom_id res chain seq x y z
N MET A 1 -22.47 -13.72 30.69
CA MET A 1 -23.55 -13.74 29.69
C MET A 1 -22.93 -13.25 28.39
N GLY A 2 -22.70 -14.15 27.43
CA GLY A 2 -22.25 -13.75 26.11
C GLY A 2 -23.43 -13.15 25.35
N ILE A 3 -23.23 -12.01 24.72
CA ILE A 3 -24.19 -11.43 23.79
C ILE A 3 -24.39 -12.45 22.65
N PRO A 4 -25.63 -12.84 22.30
CA PRO A 4 -25.86 -13.70 21.15
C PRO A 4 -25.32 -13.00 19.90
N LYS A 5 -24.42 -13.67 19.17
CA LYS A 5 -23.98 -13.18 17.86
C LYS A 5 -25.16 -13.15 16.90
N ASP A 6 -25.24 -12.10 16.09
CA ASP A 6 -26.26 -11.98 15.06
C ASP A 6 -26.01 -13.04 13.97
N PRO A 7 -26.96 -13.94 13.68
CA PRO A 7 -26.83 -14.94 12.62
C PRO A 7 -26.53 -14.33 11.24
N PHE A 8 -26.93 -13.07 11.02
CA PHE A 8 -26.64 -12.34 9.80
C PHE A 8 -25.15 -11.93 9.73
N GLU A 9 -24.55 -11.51 10.85
CA GLU A 9 -23.11 -11.21 10.94
C GLU A 9 -22.26 -12.47 10.73
N ASP A 10 -22.69 -13.60 11.28
CA ASP A 10 -22.00 -14.89 11.10
C ASP A 10 -22.08 -15.38 9.65
N SER A 11 -23.23 -15.22 8.97
CA SER A 11 -23.39 -15.59 7.55
C SER A 11 -22.58 -14.69 6.62
N CYS A 12 -22.53 -13.38 6.87
CA CYS A 12 -21.71 -12.45 6.08
C CYS A 12 -20.22 -12.72 6.26
N THR A 13 -19.80 -13.16 7.46
CA THR A 13 -18.41 -13.53 7.74
C THR A 13 -18.00 -14.79 6.98
N LEU A 14 -18.85 -15.82 6.94
CA LEU A 14 -18.57 -17.05 6.21
C LEU A 14 -18.47 -16.82 4.69
N ALA A 15 -19.44 -16.09 4.12
CA ALA A 15 -19.43 -15.77 2.68
C ALA A 15 -18.14 -15.02 2.28
N TYR A 16 -17.72 -14.04 3.08
CA TYR A 16 -16.48 -13.30 2.86
C TYR A 16 -15.24 -14.23 2.90
N GLN A 17 -15.18 -15.15 3.86
CA GLN A 17 -14.07 -16.11 3.98
C GLN A 17 -14.01 -17.06 2.78
N GLU A 18 -15.16 -17.56 2.31
CA GLU A 18 -15.24 -18.40 1.12
C GLU A 18 -14.81 -17.64 -0.15
N TRP A 19 -15.19 -16.36 -0.26
CA TRP A 19 -14.74 -15.50 -1.35
C TRP A 19 -13.22 -15.29 -1.32
N GLN A 20 -12.64 -14.97 -0.16
CA GLN A 20 -11.18 -14.85 -0.01
C GLN A 20 -10.45 -16.15 -0.38
N GLN A 21 -10.99 -17.31 0.02
CA GLN A 21 -10.42 -18.60 -0.34
C GLN A 21 -10.43 -18.81 -1.86
N ARG A 22 -11.57 -18.53 -2.52
CA ARG A 22 -11.66 -18.64 -4.00
C ARG A 22 -10.71 -17.69 -4.71
N LEU A 23 -10.54 -16.47 -4.21
CA LEU A 23 -9.57 -15.54 -4.76
C LEU A 23 -8.16 -16.12 -4.66
N SER A 24 -7.76 -16.62 -3.49
CA SER A 24 -6.45 -17.26 -3.32
C SER A 24 -6.25 -18.48 -4.21
N ASP A 25 -7.28 -19.30 -4.40
CA ASP A 25 -7.19 -20.51 -5.21
C ASP A 25 -7.14 -20.20 -6.72
N SER A 26 -7.74 -19.07 -7.12
CA SER A 26 -7.83 -18.65 -8.53
C SER A 26 -6.64 -17.81 -8.98
N LEU A 27 -5.77 -17.40 -8.07
CA LEU A 27 -4.80 -16.36 -8.36
C LEU A 27 -3.40 -16.69 -7.86
N GLU A 28 -2.43 -16.51 -8.77
CA GLU A 28 -1.10 -16.02 -8.42
C GLU A 28 -1.23 -14.52 -8.09
N LEU A 29 -1.89 -14.17 -6.98
CA LEU A 29 -1.95 -12.78 -6.53
C LEU A 29 -0.57 -12.34 -6.08
N ASP A 30 -0.17 -11.14 -6.48
CA ASP A 30 1.00 -10.45 -5.91
C ASP A 30 0.74 -9.95 -4.46
N PHE A 31 -0.36 -10.38 -3.82
CA PHE A 31 -0.68 -10.11 -2.42
C PHE A 31 -1.37 -11.32 -1.78
N SER A 32 -1.19 -11.52 -0.47
CA SER A 32 -1.85 -12.60 0.27
C SER A 32 -3.27 -12.18 0.68
N PRO A 33 -4.34 -12.74 0.09
CA PRO A 33 -5.70 -12.42 0.51
C PRO A 33 -6.08 -12.99 1.88
N HIS A 34 -5.33 -13.99 2.39
CA HIS A 34 -5.57 -14.63 3.70
C HIS A 34 -4.92 -13.91 4.87
N ASP A 35 -3.85 -13.18 4.62
CA ASP A 35 -3.19 -12.35 5.63
C ASP A 35 -2.90 -10.95 5.07
N PRO A 36 -3.93 -10.20 4.62
CA PRO A 36 -3.73 -8.80 4.31
C PRO A 36 -3.53 -8.03 5.61
N GLY A 37 -2.79 -6.91 5.54
CA GLY A 37 -2.81 -5.91 6.61
C GLY A 37 -4.24 -5.45 6.95
N GLU A 38 -4.42 -4.87 8.13
CA GLU A 38 -5.75 -4.49 8.65
C GLU A 38 -6.52 -3.55 7.70
N ASP A 39 -5.82 -2.61 7.07
CA ASP A 39 -6.38 -1.69 6.09
C ASP A 39 -6.82 -2.42 4.81
N ALA A 40 -5.96 -3.31 4.29
CA ALA A 40 -6.32 -4.17 3.17
C ALA A 40 -7.53 -5.08 3.45
N GLN A 41 -7.61 -5.68 4.66
CA GLN A 41 -8.79 -6.46 5.07
C GLN A 41 -10.05 -5.61 5.15
N THR A 42 -9.93 -4.41 5.72
CA THR A 42 -11.05 -3.46 5.84
C THR A 42 -11.58 -3.08 4.45
N TRP A 43 -10.68 -2.80 3.51
CA TRP A 43 -11.03 -2.50 2.13
C TRP A 43 -11.67 -3.69 1.41
N LEU A 44 -11.09 -4.90 1.52
CA LEU A 44 -11.66 -6.10 0.90
C LEU A 44 -13.07 -6.41 1.43
N ARG A 45 -13.32 -6.23 2.73
CA ARG A 45 -14.66 -6.37 3.32
C ARG A 45 -15.63 -5.33 2.78
N ALA A 46 -15.20 -4.09 2.56
CA ALA A 46 -16.03 -3.06 1.95
C ALA A 46 -16.39 -3.43 0.49
N VAL A 47 -15.40 -3.85 -0.31
CA VAL A 47 -15.61 -4.31 -1.69
C VAL A 47 -16.61 -5.46 -1.75
N HIS A 48 -16.44 -6.48 -0.90
CA HIS A 48 -17.37 -7.61 -0.84
C HIS A 48 -18.78 -7.17 -0.40
N ARG A 49 -18.90 -6.27 0.56
CA ARG A 49 -20.21 -5.77 1.01
C ARG A 49 -20.96 -5.02 -0.09
N GLU A 50 -20.24 -4.25 -0.90
CA GLU A 50 -20.81 -3.43 -1.97
C GLU A 50 -21.13 -4.22 -3.23
N ASN A 51 -20.36 -5.28 -3.52
CA ASN A 51 -20.38 -5.96 -4.81
C ASN A 51 -20.70 -7.46 -4.73
N GLY A 52 -20.72 -8.04 -3.52
CA GLY A 52 -20.77 -9.47 -3.29
C GLY A 52 -19.48 -10.17 -3.74
N ASP A 53 -19.65 -11.42 -4.19
CA ASP A 53 -18.56 -12.29 -4.61
C ASP A 53 -18.06 -11.93 -6.02
N LEU A 54 -17.18 -10.92 -6.11
CA LEU A 54 -16.58 -10.56 -7.39
C LEU A 54 -15.59 -11.63 -7.86
N PRO A 55 -15.67 -12.08 -9.12
CA PRO A 55 -14.59 -12.85 -9.72
C PRO A 55 -13.38 -11.96 -9.96
N VAL A 56 -12.22 -12.60 -10.14
CA VAL A 56 -10.91 -11.99 -10.38
C VAL A 56 -10.94 -10.83 -11.37
N ASP A 57 -11.50 -11.05 -12.57
CA ASP A 57 -11.49 -10.05 -13.65
C ASP A 57 -12.27 -8.78 -13.30
N HIS A 58 -13.20 -8.87 -12.35
CA HIS A 58 -13.97 -7.73 -11.85
C HIS A 58 -13.30 -7.08 -10.63
N LEU A 59 -12.53 -7.84 -9.86
CA LEU A 59 -11.74 -7.33 -8.74
C LEU A 59 -10.47 -6.58 -9.22
N ALA A 60 -9.84 -7.05 -10.29
CA ALA A 60 -8.58 -6.52 -10.80
C ALA A 60 -8.60 -4.99 -11.06
N PRO A 61 -9.61 -4.41 -11.75
CA PRO A 61 -9.71 -2.97 -11.90
C PRO A 61 -9.80 -2.20 -10.57
N LEU A 62 -10.43 -2.78 -9.54
CA LEU A 62 -10.57 -2.16 -8.21
C LEU A 62 -9.23 -2.18 -7.46
N VAL A 63 -8.49 -3.28 -7.53
CA VAL A 63 -7.13 -3.40 -6.98
C VAL A 63 -6.20 -2.39 -7.66
N LEU A 64 -6.22 -2.33 -8.99
CA LEU A 64 -5.42 -1.37 -9.76
C LEU A 64 -5.74 0.07 -9.36
N ALA A 65 -7.03 0.42 -9.28
CA ALA A 65 -7.47 1.76 -8.88
C ALA A 65 -7.01 2.11 -7.46
N ARG A 66 -7.11 1.18 -6.50
CA ARG A 66 -6.62 1.37 -5.13
C ARG A 66 -5.12 1.62 -5.10
N ARG A 67 -4.33 0.73 -5.72
CA ARG A 67 -2.87 0.86 -5.82
C ARG A 67 -2.47 2.20 -6.40
N ALA A 68 -3.08 2.57 -7.53
CA ALA A 68 -2.79 3.82 -8.22
C ALA A 68 -3.11 5.05 -7.35
N HIS A 69 -4.27 5.04 -6.69
CA HIS A 69 -4.69 6.14 -5.83
C HIS A 69 -3.69 6.36 -4.68
N ILE A 70 -3.36 5.29 -3.95
CA ILE A 70 -2.44 5.36 -2.80
C ILE A 70 -1.03 5.70 -3.29
N ALA A 71 -0.50 5.01 -4.30
CA ALA A 71 0.86 5.27 -4.81
C ALA A 71 1.01 6.71 -5.32
N THR A 72 0.00 7.26 -6.00
CA THR A 72 0.01 8.67 -6.44
C THR A 72 0.07 9.62 -5.25
N ALA A 73 -0.77 9.40 -4.24
CA ALA A 73 -0.82 10.24 -3.05
C ALA A 73 0.50 10.18 -2.25
N VAL A 74 1.05 8.99 -2.06
CA VAL A 74 2.32 8.78 -1.36
C VAL A 74 3.47 9.44 -2.12
N THR A 75 3.61 9.19 -3.43
CA THR A 75 4.67 9.79 -4.24
C THR A 75 4.61 11.32 -4.19
N ALA A 76 3.42 11.91 -4.23
CA ALA A 76 3.25 13.35 -4.06
C ALA A 76 3.67 13.85 -2.68
N ALA A 77 3.34 13.12 -1.60
CA ALA A 77 3.75 13.45 -0.24
C ALA A 77 5.28 13.36 -0.05
N VAL A 78 5.90 12.29 -0.56
CA VAL A 78 7.36 12.09 -0.53
C VAL A 78 8.08 13.19 -1.31
N ARG A 79 7.60 13.52 -2.52
CA ARG A 79 8.09 14.66 -3.31
C ARG A 79 7.98 15.97 -2.55
N GLY A 80 6.85 16.22 -1.89
CA GLY A 80 6.65 17.41 -1.06
C GLY A 80 7.65 17.50 0.10
N ALA A 81 7.90 16.38 0.78
CA ALA A 81 8.90 16.30 1.86
C ALA A 81 10.34 16.53 1.34
N PHE A 82 10.68 15.94 0.19
CA PHE A 82 11.98 16.13 -0.46
C PHE A 82 12.24 17.61 -0.79
N VAL A 83 11.24 18.30 -1.34
CA VAL A 83 11.32 19.75 -1.61
C VAL A 83 11.37 20.58 -0.33
N ALA A 84 10.61 20.19 0.70
CA ALA A 84 10.62 20.86 2.00
C ALA A 84 11.98 20.77 2.70
N ASP A 85 12.74 19.70 2.46
CA ASP A 85 14.13 19.52 2.91
C ASP A 85 15.14 20.35 2.10
N GLY A 86 14.68 21.14 1.12
CA GLY A 86 15.49 22.08 0.34
C GLY A 86 16.04 21.52 -0.97
N HIS A 87 15.65 20.30 -1.35
CA HIS A 87 16.05 19.75 -2.64
C HIS A 87 15.26 20.36 -3.80
N HIS A 88 15.88 20.38 -4.97
CA HIS A 88 15.18 20.76 -6.19
C HIS A 88 14.11 19.72 -6.52
N ASP A 89 12.93 20.19 -6.89
CA ASP A 89 11.82 19.34 -7.25
C ASP A 89 12.20 18.29 -8.30
N LEU A 90 11.69 17.06 -8.14
CA LEU A 90 11.94 15.92 -9.01
C LEU A 90 10.60 15.29 -9.37
N ASP A 91 10.36 15.16 -10.68
CA ASP A 91 9.20 14.44 -11.17
C ASP A 91 9.50 12.94 -11.19
N VAL A 92 8.81 12.18 -10.33
CA VAL A 92 8.88 10.72 -10.29
C VAL A 92 7.60 10.18 -10.91
N PRO A 93 7.68 9.45 -12.04
CA PRO A 93 6.50 9.01 -12.75
C PRO A 93 5.75 7.94 -11.95
N VAL A 94 4.42 8.05 -11.93
CA VAL A 94 3.51 6.97 -11.48
C VAL A 94 2.79 6.44 -12.73
N VAL A 95 3.16 5.23 -13.17
CA VAL A 95 2.67 4.63 -14.42
C VAL A 95 1.70 3.51 -14.12
N LEU A 96 0.54 3.53 -14.77
CA LEU A 96 -0.49 2.50 -14.65
C LEU A 96 -0.55 1.72 -15.96
N GLN A 97 -0.60 0.39 -15.87
CA GLN A 97 -0.95 -0.48 -16.98
C GLN A 97 -2.22 -1.25 -16.63
N PRO A 98 -3.26 -1.23 -17.49
CA PRO A 98 -4.50 -1.93 -17.23
C PRO A 98 -4.30 -3.46 -17.20
N PRO A 99 -5.24 -4.21 -16.62
CA PRO A 99 -5.22 -5.67 -16.65
C PRO A 99 -5.04 -6.22 -18.07
N SER A 100 -4.18 -7.23 -18.20
CA SER A 100 -3.86 -7.89 -19.46
C SER A 100 -3.56 -9.38 -19.21
N PRO A 101 -3.51 -10.23 -20.26
CA PRO A 101 -3.19 -11.65 -20.09
C PRO A 101 -1.84 -11.93 -19.40
N THR A 102 -0.89 -11.01 -19.46
CA THR A 102 0.43 -11.12 -18.81
C THR A 102 0.52 -10.39 -17.47
N ALA A 103 -0.53 -9.66 -17.09
CA ALA A 103 -0.63 -8.94 -15.82
C ALA A 103 -2.11 -8.87 -15.42
N ALA A 104 -2.63 -9.95 -14.83
CA ALA A 104 -4.06 -10.12 -14.58
C ALA A 104 -4.66 -9.04 -13.66
N MET A 105 -3.85 -8.45 -12.78
CA MET A 105 -4.25 -7.37 -11.88
C MET A 105 -3.97 -5.96 -12.44
N GLY A 106 -3.36 -5.87 -13.63
CA GLY A 106 -2.68 -4.66 -14.06
C GLY A 106 -1.47 -4.35 -13.19
N THR A 107 -0.75 -3.29 -13.52
CA THR A 107 0.46 -2.88 -12.79
C THR A 107 0.41 -1.40 -12.46
N VAL A 108 1.01 -1.05 -11.32
CA VAL A 108 1.32 0.33 -10.95
C VAL A 108 2.82 0.38 -10.69
N GLN A 109 3.51 1.35 -11.28
CA GLN A 109 4.93 1.58 -11.06
C GLN A 109 5.18 3.00 -10.55
N VAL A 110 6.09 3.14 -9.59
CA VAL A 110 6.65 4.43 -9.14
C VAL A 110 8.12 4.45 -9.50
N GLY A 111 8.53 5.33 -10.42
CA GLY A 111 9.85 5.22 -11.03
C GLY A 111 9.97 3.89 -11.79
N ASN A 112 10.91 3.05 -11.39
CA ASN A 112 11.11 1.69 -11.91
C ASN A 112 10.60 0.58 -10.95
N GLN A 113 10.01 0.95 -9.81
CA GLN A 113 9.54 0.00 -8.81
C GLN A 113 8.06 -0.33 -9.02
N GLU A 114 7.74 -1.62 -9.11
CA GLU A 114 6.36 -2.10 -9.20
C GLU A 114 5.70 -2.17 -7.81
N ILE A 115 4.44 -1.76 -7.76
CA ILE A 115 3.60 -1.78 -6.56
C ILE A 115 2.74 -3.06 -6.57
N GLN A 116 3.09 -3.98 -5.67
CA GLN A 116 2.43 -5.26 -5.46
C GLN A 116 1.48 -5.25 -4.26
N GLY A 117 1.72 -4.37 -3.28
CA GLY A 117 0.88 -4.28 -2.09
C GLY A 117 -0.56 -3.88 -2.40
N ILE A 118 -1.47 -4.21 -1.49
CA ILE A 118 -2.84 -3.63 -1.46
C ILE A 118 -3.13 -2.89 -0.14
N ASP A 119 -2.29 -3.12 0.86
CA ASP A 119 -2.30 -2.41 2.13
C ASP A 119 -1.62 -1.05 1.95
N THR A 120 -2.17 -0.03 2.59
CA THR A 120 -1.69 1.36 2.45
C THR A 120 -0.22 1.47 2.86
N GLN A 121 0.19 0.81 3.93
CA GLN A 121 1.54 0.86 4.45
C GLN A 121 2.54 0.18 3.50
N ASP A 122 2.18 -0.98 2.97
CA ASP A 122 3.01 -1.70 2.00
C ASP A 122 3.15 -0.93 0.69
N ILE A 123 2.05 -0.38 0.18
CA ILE A 123 2.08 0.50 -1.01
C ILE A 123 2.97 1.71 -0.74
N ALA A 124 2.86 2.31 0.45
CA ALA A 124 3.68 3.47 0.80
C ALA A 124 5.18 3.13 0.87
N VAL A 125 5.53 1.97 1.42
CA VAL A 125 6.93 1.50 1.43
C VAL A 125 7.45 1.30 0.02
N GLN A 126 6.69 0.63 -0.85
CA GLN A 126 7.10 0.36 -2.23
C GLN A 126 7.17 1.65 -3.06
N ALA A 127 6.25 2.59 -2.86
CA ALA A 127 6.29 3.91 -3.52
C ALA A 127 7.47 4.75 -3.04
N GLY A 128 7.79 4.73 -1.74
CA GLY A 128 8.98 5.37 -1.19
C GLY A 128 10.27 4.77 -1.77
N ASP A 129 10.32 3.45 -1.92
CA ASP A 129 11.46 2.74 -2.51
C ASP A 129 11.64 3.10 -3.98
N GLY A 130 10.54 3.15 -4.74
CA GLY A 130 10.53 3.61 -6.13
C GLY A 130 10.99 5.05 -6.29
N PHE A 131 10.56 5.95 -5.39
CA PHE A 131 11.03 7.34 -5.37
C PHE A 131 12.53 7.43 -5.12
N GLN A 132 13.04 6.74 -4.09
CA GLN A 132 14.46 6.75 -3.73
C GLN A 132 15.32 6.13 -4.85
N THR A 133 14.88 5.02 -5.43
CA THR A 133 15.58 4.36 -6.55
C THR A 133 15.63 5.28 -7.76
N HIS A 134 14.51 5.93 -8.11
CA HIS A 134 14.49 6.90 -9.21
C HIS A 134 15.39 8.10 -8.96
N LEU A 135 15.43 8.62 -7.73
CA LEU A 135 16.33 9.70 -7.34
C LEU A 135 17.80 9.29 -7.49
N ALA A 136 18.15 8.08 -7.04
CA ALA A 136 19.50 7.54 -7.18
C ALA A 136 19.88 7.37 -8.66
N ASP A 137 18.98 6.85 -9.48
CA ASP A 137 19.22 6.60 -10.90
C ASP A 137 19.42 7.90 -11.70
N VAL A 138 18.58 8.91 -11.44
CA VAL A 138 18.56 10.15 -12.23
C VAL A 138 19.55 11.21 -11.72
N ARG A 139 19.80 11.25 -10.41
CA ARG A 139 20.61 12.31 -9.78
C ARG A 139 21.85 11.80 -9.04
N ALA A 140 22.02 10.49 -8.88
CA ALA A 140 23.04 9.92 -7.99
C ALA A 140 22.95 10.49 -6.56
N GLU A 141 21.73 10.82 -6.12
CA GLU A 141 21.42 11.34 -4.79
C GLU A 141 20.76 10.24 -3.95
N ILE A 142 21.06 10.23 -2.65
CA ILE A 142 20.40 9.38 -1.66
C ILE A 142 19.67 10.30 -0.70
N TRP A 143 18.37 10.09 -0.55
CA TRP A 143 17.54 10.79 0.42
C TRP A 143 16.39 9.89 0.89
N PRO A 144 15.94 10.00 2.15
CA PRO A 144 16.56 10.79 3.22
C PRO A 144 17.79 10.09 3.80
N VAL A 145 18.69 10.88 4.41
CA VAL A 145 19.90 10.38 5.07
C VAL A 145 19.73 10.48 6.58
N CYS A 146 20.14 9.44 7.31
CA CYS A 146 20.12 9.46 8.77
C CYS A 146 21.16 10.47 9.29
N PRO A 147 20.76 11.50 10.06
CA PRO A 147 21.69 12.54 10.51
C PRO A 147 22.75 12.03 11.51
N THR A 148 22.53 10.85 12.09
CA THR A 148 23.46 10.24 13.07
C THR A 148 24.51 9.36 12.42
N HIS A 149 24.14 8.62 11.36
CA HIS A 149 24.99 7.56 10.79
C HIS A 149 25.38 7.82 9.33
N ASP A 150 24.90 8.91 8.74
CA ASP A 150 25.17 9.30 7.34
C ASP A 150 24.83 8.20 6.32
N ASN A 151 23.87 7.34 6.66
CA ASN A 151 23.39 6.26 5.81
C ASN A 151 22.04 6.65 5.21
N GLY A 152 21.84 6.29 3.94
CA GLY A 152 20.51 6.32 3.32
C GLY A 152 19.51 5.52 4.14
N ALA A 153 18.41 6.15 4.51
CA ALA A 153 17.31 5.46 5.16
C ALA A 153 16.50 4.69 4.12
N HIS A 154 15.99 3.53 4.50
CA HIS A 154 15.14 2.72 3.64
C HIS A 154 13.69 2.75 4.13
N PRO A 155 12.73 2.66 3.21
CA PRO A 155 11.33 2.61 3.59
C PRO A 155 11.02 1.25 4.24
N ARG A 156 10.32 1.26 5.37
CA ARG A 156 9.94 0.07 6.14
C ARG A 156 8.59 0.26 6.82
N VAL A 157 7.90 -0.84 7.10
CA VAL A 157 6.76 -0.84 8.03
C VAL A 157 7.29 -1.07 9.45
N VAL A 158 7.02 -0.13 10.34
CA VAL A 158 7.37 -0.22 11.76
C VAL A 158 6.13 0.09 12.59
N SER A 159 5.69 -0.87 13.41
CA SER A 159 4.50 -0.74 14.26
C SER A 159 3.25 -0.24 13.49
N GLY A 160 3.02 -0.78 12.28
CA GLY A 160 1.88 -0.41 11.45
C GLY A 160 1.97 0.94 10.73
N ALA A 161 3.14 1.59 10.73
CA ALA A 161 3.39 2.83 10.00
C ALA A 161 4.49 2.64 8.96
N ALA A 162 4.30 3.20 7.76
CA ALA A 162 5.34 3.25 6.74
C ALA A 162 6.28 4.44 7.03
N VAL A 163 7.54 4.14 7.30
CA VAL A 163 8.55 5.10 7.75
C VAL A 163 9.87 4.95 7.03
N TRP A 164 10.65 6.03 6.98
CA TRP A 164 12.06 5.98 6.64
C TRP A 164 12.87 5.50 7.85
N GLN A 165 13.58 4.38 7.71
CA GLN A 165 14.35 3.78 8.79
C GLN A 165 15.83 3.66 8.41
N CYS A 166 16.71 4.09 9.32
CA CYS A 166 18.14 3.90 9.18
C CYS A 166 18.49 2.39 9.28
N PRO A 167 19.18 1.80 8.29
CA PRO A 167 19.50 0.38 8.30
C PRO A 167 20.54 -0.01 9.37
N ALA A 168 21.36 0.93 9.84
CA ALA A 168 22.43 0.63 10.79
C ALA A 168 21.93 0.37 12.23
N THR A 169 20.86 1.06 12.64
CA THR A 169 20.40 1.08 14.04
C THR A 169 18.90 0.97 14.20
N GLY A 170 18.14 1.05 13.11
CA GLY A 170 16.68 1.05 13.16
C GLY A 170 16.08 2.41 13.54
N HIS A 171 16.85 3.50 13.59
CA HIS A 171 16.33 4.84 13.84
C HIS A 171 15.23 5.18 12.83
N VAL A 172 14.06 5.54 13.34
CA VAL A 172 12.96 6.07 12.53
C VAL A 172 13.20 7.56 12.31
N LEU A 173 13.30 7.98 11.05
CA LEU A 173 13.55 9.38 10.69
C LEU A 173 12.24 10.15 10.57
N SER A 174 11.36 9.69 9.69
CA SER A 174 10.09 10.34 9.38
C SER A 174 9.09 9.37 8.75
N PRO A 175 7.78 9.66 8.83
CA PRO A 175 6.76 8.95 8.06
C PRO A 175 6.94 9.15 6.54
N ILE A 176 6.61 8.13 5.73
CA ILE A 176 6.64 8.22 4.26
C ILE A 176 5.37 8.88 3.71
N HIS A 177 4.24 8.61 4.37
CA HIS A 177 2.95 9.23 4.06
C HIS A 177 2.35 9.75 5.37
N PRO A 178 1.46 10.76 5.31
CA PRO A 178 0.70 11.11 6.51
C PRO A 178 -0.02 9.85 6.98
N ALA A 179 0.15 9.49 8.25
CA ALA A 179 -0.63 8.39 8.83
C ALA A 179 -2.11 8.59 8.47
N PRO A 180 -2.88 7.52 8.21
CA PRO A 180 -4.32 7.66 8.19
C PRO A 180 -4.74 8.37 9.48
N PRO A 181 -5.72 9.30 9.43
CA PRO A 181 -6.10 10.07 10.61
C PRO A 181 -6.37 9.11 11.77
N ALA A 182 -5.67 9.31 12.88
CA ALA A 182 -6.04 8.67 14.13
C ALA A 182 -7.47 9.13 14.45
N ASP A 183 -8.37 8.16 14.64
CA ASP A 183 -9.78 8.36 15.00
C ASP A 183 -10.70 8.84 13.85
N ALA A 184 -11.18 7.91 13.02
CA ALA A 184 -12.58 7.95 12.62
C ALA A 184 -13.36 7.07 13.61
N PRO A 185 -14.16 7.64 14.54
CA PRO A 185 -14.91 6.85 15.49
C PRO A 185 -15.92 5.97 14.74
N ALA A 186 -15.92 4.67 15.07
CA ALA A 186 -17.09 3.84 14.87
C ALA A 186 -18.23 4.42 15.73
N GLY A 187 -19.26 4.99 15.12
CA GLY A 187 -20.45 5.36 15.86
C GLY A 187 -21.33 6.43 15.21
N GLY A 188 -22.48 5.98 14.72
CA GLY A 188 -23.62 6.78 14.29
C GLY A 188 -24.72 5.85 13.78
#